data_AF-A0A2L1KTA4-F1
#
_entry.id   AF-A0A2L1KTA4-F1
#
_cell.length_a   1.000
_cell.length_b   1.000
_cell.length_c   1.000
_cell.angle_alpha   90.00
_cell.angle_beta   90.00
_cell.angle_gamma   90.00
#
_symmetry.space_group_name_H-M   'P 1'
#
loop_
_entity.id
_entity.type
_entity.pdbx_description
1 polymer ?
#
loop_
_entity_poly.entity_id
_entity_poly.type
_entity_poly.pdbx_seq_one_letter_code
_entity_poly.pdbx_strand_id
1 'polypeptide(L)'
;MLGIKTALDLALTNPTFIRKNFSVVLERTVRELNGESCLSLEEAPPTKQQIVCSRSFGVKIKEYESLRQAICQHAERASEKLRKEHQYCRHISVSIKTSPFAVKEPYYGNVATEKLLTPTQDTRDIIAAATTALERIRKDGHRYAKA
;
A
#
# COMPACT_ATOMS: atom_id res chain seq x y z
N MET A 1 -6.22 32.07 -2.65
CA MET A 1 -6.24 30.96 -1.65
C MET A 1 -7.24 31.36 -0.58
N LEU A 2 -8.07 30.44 -0.05
CA LEU A 2 -9.24 30.72 0.81
C LEU A 2 -8.96 31.43 2.16
N GLY A 3 -7.71 31.79 2.47
CA GLY A 3 -7.36 32.56 3.67
C GLY A 3 -7.46 31.79 4.99
N ILE A 4 -7.86 30.52 4.96
CA ILE A 4 -7.96 29.63 6.12
C ILE A 4 -6.56 29.36 6.67
N LYS A 5 -6.29 29.81 7.90
CA LYS A 5 -5.00 29.62 8.59
C LYS A 5 -5.15 28.85 9.90
N THR A 6 -6.37 28.81 10.45
CA THR A 6 -6.67 28.16 11.72
C THR A 6 -7.83 27.17 11.57
N ALA A 7 -7.96 26.25 12.54
CA ALA A 7 -9.11 25.34 12.61
C ALA A 7 -10.43 26.10 12.79
N LEU A 8 -10.41 27.23 13.51
CA LEU A 8 -11.58 28.10 13.67
C LEU A 8 -12.01 28.69 12.33
N ASP A 9 -11.07 29.18 11.51
CA ASP A 9 -11.38 29.69 10.17
C ASP A 9 -12.06 28.61 9.30
N LEU A 10 -11.59 27.37 9.41
CA LEU A 10 -12.17 26.23 8.71
C LEU A 10 -13.58 25.90 9.22
N ALA A 11 -13.79 25.90 10.54
CA ALA A 11 -15.08 25.65 11.17
C ALA A 11 -16.16 26.66 10.76
N LEU A 12 -15.76 27.92 10.53
CA LEU A 12 -16.67 29.00 10.10
C LEU A 12 -17.01 28.97 8.60
N THR A 13 -16.43 28.06 7.81
CA THR A 13 -16.74 27.95 6.38
C THR A 13 -18.04 27.19 6.11
N ASN A 14 -18.70 27.51 5.01
CA ASN A 14 -19.92 26.82 4.61
C ASN A 14 -19.62 25.35 4.19
N PRO A 15 -20.16 24.33 4.87
CA PRO A 15 -19.87 22.92 4.58
C PRO A 15 -20.23 22.50 3.15
N THR A 16 -21.35 23.00 2.62
CA THR A 16 -21.79 22.72 1.24
C THR A 16 -20.82 23.30 0.21
N PHE A 17 -20.31 24.51 0.47
CA PHE A 17 -19.26 25.10 -0.36
C PHE A 17 -17.98 24.26 -0.31
N ILE A 18 -17.57 23.81 0.88
CA ILE A 18 -16.40 22.95 1.05
C ILE A 18 -16.55 21.62 0.30
N ARG A 19 -17.71 20.96 0.42
CA ARG A 19 -17.98 19.72 -0.32
C ARG A 19 -17.88 19.90 -1.83
N LYS A 20 -18.46 20.98 -2.36
CA LYS A 20 -18.52 21.25 -3.80
C LYS A 20 -17.16 21.56 -4.41
N ASN A 21 -16.27 22.19 -3.65
CA ASN A 21 -14.98 22.67 -4.15
C ASN A 21 -13.79 21.80 -3.68
N PHE A 22 -13.98 20.91 -2.70
CA PHE A 22 -12.94 20.06 -2.13
C PHE A 22 -13.40 18.60 -2.04
N SER A 23 -13.67 18.09 -0.84
CA SER A 23 -14.00 16.69 -0.61
C SER A 23 -15.05 16.53 0.49
N VAL A 24 -15.75 15.40 0.47
CA VAL A 24 -16.65 14.99 1.57
C VAL A 24 -15.90 14.82 2.89
N VAL A 25 -14.61 14.47 2.84
CA VAL A 25 -13.77 14.33 4.03
C VAL A 25 -13.59 15.70 4.69
N LEU A 26 -13.26 16.72 3.91
CA LEU A 26 -13.07 18.07 4.44
C LEU A 26 -14.39 18.68 4.94
N GLU A 27 -15.52 18.40 4.28
CA GLU A 27 -16.85 18.77 4.79
C GLU A 27 -17.11 18.16 6.18
N ARG A 28 -16.83 16.86 6.35
CA ARG A 28 -16.98 16.19 7.65
C ARG A 28 -16.07 16.79 8.70
N THR A 29 -14.84 17.19 8.35
CA THR A 29 -13.94 17.90 9.27
C THR A 29 -14.55 19.23 9.72
N VAL A 30 -15.16 20.01 8.83
CA VAL A 30 -15.85 21.26 9.18
C VAL A 30 -17.00 20.99 10.16
N ARG A 31 -17.80 19.96 9.90
CA ARG A 31 -18.92 19.55 10.76
C ARG A 31 -18.46 19.10 12.16
N GLU A 32 -17.43 18.25 12.22
CA GLU A 32 -16.81 17.80 13.47
C GLU A 32 -16.26 18.96 14.31
N LEU A 33 -15.61 19.95 13.67
CA LEU A 33 -15.13 21.15 14.35
C LEU A 33 -16.28 22.00 14.94
N ASN A 34 -17.50 21.83 14.44
CA ASN A 34 -18.72 22.44 14.96
C ASN A 34 -19.51 21.51 15.91
N GLY A 35 -18.92 20.39 16.33
CA GLY A 35 -19.52 19.44 17.26
C GLY A 35 -20.51 18.46 16.63
N GLU A 36 -20.63 18.43 15.30
CA GLU A 36 -21.42 17.41 14.59
C GLU A 36 -20.59 16.14 14.38
N SER A 37 -20.88 15.09 15.16
CA SER A 37 -20.25 13.78 14.98
C SER A 37 -20.66 13.16 13.63
N CYS A 38 -19.69 13.08 12.73
CA CYS A 38 -19.73 12.55 11.37
C CYS A 38 -19.01 11.20 11.24
N LEU A 39 -18.14 10.84 12.19
CA LEU A 39 -17.49 9.53 12.27
C LEU A 39 -17.97 8.82 13.53
N SER A 40 -18.54 7.62 13.37
CA SER A 40 -18.85 6.76 14.50
C SER A 40 -17.55 6.22 15.10
N LEU A 41 -17.53 6.04 16.42
CA LEU A 41 -16.49 5.26 17.09
C LEU A 41 -16.51 3.82 16.51
N GLU A 42 -15.40 3.40 15.92
CA GLU A 42 -15.26 2.02 15.45
C GLU A 42 -15.11 1.09 16.66
N GLU A 43 -16.13 0.25 16.91
CA GLU A 43 -16.14 -0.73 18.01
C GLU A 43 -15.11 -1.86 17.80
N ALA A 44 -14.82 -2.18 16.55
CA ALA A 44 -13.74 -3.08 16.14
C ALA A 44 -13.22 -2.70 14.75
N PRO A 45 -11.91 -2.85 14.48
CA PRO A 45 -11.37 -2.57 13.16
C PRO A 45 -11.98 -3.52 12.12
N PRO A 46 -12.35 -3.02 10.92
CA PRO A 46 -12.94 -3.85 9.88
C PRO A 46 -11.98 -4.94 9.40
N THR A 47 -12.53 -6.04 8.86
CA THR A 47 -11.73 -7.12 8.27
C THR A 47 -10.80 -6.56 7.20
N LYS A 48 -9.50 -6.89 7.30
CA LYS A 48 -8.49 -6.37 6.37
C LYS A 48 -8.79 -6.78 4.94
N GLN A 49 -8.86 -5.80 4.06
CA GLN A 49 -9.03 -6.02 2.62
C GLN A 49 -7.72 -6.37 1.91
N GLN A 50 -6.58 -6.19 2.59
CA GLN A 50 -5.25 -6.46 2.03
C GLN A 50 -4.24 -6.82 3.13
N ILE A 51 -3.29 -7.69 2.77
CA ILE A 51 -2.12 -8.01 3.59
C ILE A 51 -0.88 -7.59 2.83
N VAL A 52 -0.10 -6.71 3.45
CA VAL A 52 1.14 -6.17 2.86
C VAL A 52 2.33 -6.55 3.73
N CYS A 53 3.37 -7.07 3.07
CA CYS A 53 4.70 -7.32 3.63
C CYS A 53 5.70 -6.62 2.72
N SER A 54 6.20 -5.46 3.14
CA SER A 54 7.23 -4.71 2.40
C SER A 54 8.30 -4.18 3.34
N ARG A 55 9.52 -4.07 2.83
CA ARG A 55 10.67 -3.51 3.56
C ARG A 55 11.61 -2.78 2.59
N SER A 56 12.13 -1.65 3.03
CA SER A 56 13.27 -1.03 2.35
C SER A 56 14.52 -1.85 2.64
N PHE A 57 15.37 -2.03 1.64
CA PHE A 57 16.63 -2.76 1.79
C PHE A 57 17.69 -1.84 2.41
N GLY A 58 18.42 -2.34 3.41
CA GLY A 58 19.53 -1.60 4.02
C GLY A 58 20.68 -1.35 3.02
N VAL A 59 20.86 -2.27 2.07
CA VAL A 59 21.74 -2.11 0.91
C VAL A 59 20.91 -2.37 -0.34
N LYS A 60 21.06 -1.50 -1.36
CA LYS A 60 20.31 -1.67 -2.62
C LYS A 60 20.69 -2.99 -3.30
N ILE A 61 19.67 -3.75 -3.72
CA ILE A 61 19.82 -5.06 -4.34
C ILE A 61 19.83 -4.93 -5.87
N LYS A 62 20.81 -5.55 -6.53
CA LYS A 62 20.89 -5.63 -8.00
C LYS A 62 20.63 -7.05 -8.50
N GLU A 63 21.15 -8.03 -7.77
CA GLU A 63 21.10 -9.44 -8.14
C GLU A 63 19.69 -10.01 -8.04
N TYR A 64 19.30 -10.79 -9.05
CA TYR A 64 17.98 -11.42 -9.11
C TYR A 64 17.74 -12.34 -7.91
N GLU A 65 18.68 -13.23 -7.58
CA GLU A 65 18.49 -14.20 -6.50
C GLU A 65 18.27 -13.54 -5.15
N SER A 66 19.01 -12.46 -4.86
CA SER A 66 18.83 -11.70 -3.62
C SER A 66 17.46 -11.02 -3.56
N LEU A 67 16.98 -10.47 -4.68
CA LEU A 67 15.66 -9.85 -4.75
C LEU A 67 14.55 -10.90 -4.65
N ARG A 68 14.71 -12.04 -5.34
CA ARG A 68 13.81 -13.19 -5.28
C ARG A 68 13.70 -13.74 -3.87
N GLN A 69 14.83 -13.92 -3.17
CA GLN A 69 14.84 -14.36 -1.78
C GLN A 69 14.06 -13.42 -0.86
N ALA A 70 14.21 -12.09 -1.04
CA ALA A 70 13.43 -11.11 -0.30
C ALA A 70 11.92 -11.22 -0.59
N ILE A 71 11.54 -11.36 -1.86
CA ILE A 71 10.13 -11.56 -2.26
C ILE A 71 9.56 -12.86 -1.67
N CYS A 72 10.30 -13.97 -1.71
CA CYS A 72 9.89 -15.23 -1.11
C CYS A 72 9.64 -15.08 0.40
N GLN A 73 10.55 -14.40 1.12
CA GLN A 73 10.38 -14.14 2.54
C GLN A 73 9.14 -13.27 2.81
N HIS A 74 8.87 -12.26 1.99
CA HIS A 74 7.68 -11.42 2.13
C HIS A 74 6.38 -12.20 1.86
N ALA A 75 6.38 -13.04 0.83
CA ALA A 75 5.28 -13.94 0.48
C ALA A 75 5.00 -14.95 1.60
N GLU A 76 6.03 -15.56 2.18
CA GLU A 76 5.91 -16.44 3.35
C GLU A 76 5.23 -15.72 4.53
N ARG A 77 5.74 -14.54 4.90
CA ARG A 77 5.15 -13.73 5.98
C ARG A 77 3.73 -13.27 5.68
N ALA A 78 3.42 -12.96 4.42
CA ALA A 78 2.05 -12.61 4.03
C ALA A 78 1.11 -13.82 4.20
N SER A 79 1.58 -15.01 3.84
CA SER A 79 0.85 -16.27 4.00
C SER A 79 0.62 -16.63 5.47
N GLU A 80 1.59 -16.40 6.35
CA GLU A 80 1.40 -16.54 7.80
C GLU A 80 0.30 -15.63 8.34
N LYS A 81 0.25 -14.38 7.87
CA LYS A 81 -0.79 -13.42 8.28
C LYS A 81 -2.17 -13.81 7.75
N LEU A 82 -2.26 -14.29 6.50
CA LEU A 82 -3.52 -14.82 5.94
C LEU A 82 -4.09 -15.93 6.83
N ARG A 83 -3.25 -16.91 7.20
CA ARG A 83 -3.64 -18.01 8.08
C ARG A 83 -4.06 -17.55 9.46
N LYS A 84 -3.32 -16.60 10.06
CA LYS A 84 -3.66 -16.03 11.37
C LYS A 84 -5.02 -15.31 11.35
N GLU A 85 -5.38 -14.70 10.23
CA GLU A 85 -6.63 -13.97 10.05
C GLU A 85 -7.75 -14.82 9.42
N HIS A 86 -7.51 -16.12 9.22
CA HIS A 86 -8.41 -17.06 8.54
C HIS A 86 -8.90 -16.54 7.17
N GLN A 87 -8.01 -15.87 6.44
CA GLN A 87 -8.30 -15.26 5.14
C GLN A 87 -7.67 -16.05 3.98
N TYR A 88 -8.25 -15.89 2.80
CA TYR A 88 -7.74 -16.43 1.54
C TYR A 88 -7.52 -15.28 0.56
N CYS A 89 -6.47 -15.33 -0.24
CA CYS A 89 -6.21 -14.35 -1.28
C CYS A 89 -6.31 -14.96 -2.66
N ARG A 90 -6.73 -14.14 -3.63
CA ARG A 90 -6.77 -14.50 -5.06
C ARG A 90 -5.83 -13.65 -5.91
N HIS A 91 -5.49 -12.46 -5.43
CA HIS A 91 -4.60 -11.53 -6.11
C HIS A 91 -3.31 -11.38 -5.31
N ILE A 92 -2.18 -11.61 -5.96
CA ILE A 92 -0.85 -11.50 -5.38
C ILE A 92 -0.11 -10.45 -6.18
N SER A 93 0.18 -9.32 -5.54
CA SER A 93 0.89 -8.21 -6.17
C SER A 93 2.30 -8.09 -5.62
N VAL A 94 3.27 -7.93 -6.51
CA VAL A 94 4.67 -7.62 -6.17
C VAL A 94 5.01 -6.26 -6.71
N SER A 95 5.56 -5.40 -5.86
CA SER A 95 6.04 -4.07 -6.25
C SER A 95 7.52 -3.94 -5.93
N ILE A 96 8.30 -3.40 -6.85
CA ILE A 96 9.72 -3.11 -6.64
C ILE A 96 10.02 -1.69 -7.07
N LYS A 97 10.95 -1.04 -6.38
CA LYS A 97 11.40 0.30 -6.77
C LYS A 97 12.84 0.61 -6.40
N THR A 98 13.48 1.47 -7.20
CA THR A 98 14.74 2.12 -6.87
C THR A 98 14.49 3.32 -5.97
N SER A 99 15.56 3.93 -5.44
CA SER A 99 15.43 5.10 -4.56
C SER A 99 15.14 6.36 -5.37
N PRO A 100 14.07 7.12 -5.06
CA PRO A 100 13.83 8.43 -5.68
C PRO A 100 14.87 9.48 -5.27
N PHE A 101 15.65 9.22 -4.22
CA PHE A 101 16.67 10.13 -3.70
C PHE A 101 18.07 9.86 -4.28
N ALA A 102 18.20 8.94 -5.24
CA ALA A 102 19.48 8.64 -5.87
C ALA A 102 19.79 9.69 -6.96
N VAL A 103 20.66 10.66 -6.64
CA VAL A 103 20.98 11.85 -7.47
C VAL A 103 21.57 11.53 -8.86
N LYS A 104 21.92 10.26 -9.15
CA LYS A 104 22.51 9.84 -10.44
C LYS A 104 21.97 8.51 -10.97
N GLU A 105 20.89 7.99 -10.40
CA GLU A 105 20.28 6.74 -10.87
C GLU A 105 18.85 7.04 -11.36
N PRO A 106 18.43 6.54 -12.53
CA PRO A 106 17.06 6.72 -12.98
C PRO A 106 16.09 6.05 -11.99
N TYR A 107 15.04 6.78 -11.63
CA TYR A 107 13.95 6.21 -10.85
C TYR A 107 13.27 5.12 -11.68
N TYR A 108 13.07 3.97 -11.05
CA TYR A 108 12.27 2.89 -11.59
C TYR A 108 11.38 2.37 -10.47
N GLY A 109 10.09 2.26 -10.74
CA GLY A 109 9.13 1.63 -9.86
C GLY A 109 8.10 0.92 -10.71
N ASN A 110 7.76 -0.31 -10.35
CA ASN A 110 6.78 -1.09 -11.09
C ASN A 110 6.07 -2.09 -10.17
N VAL A 111 4.90 -2.54 -10.61
CA VAL A 111 4.07 -3.52 -9.91
C VAL A 111 3.51 -4.52 -10.93
N ALA A 112 3.51 -5.79 -10.56
CA ALA A 112 2.79 -6.83 -11.29
C ALA A 112 1.88 -7.59 -10.33
N THR A 113 0.80 -8.14 -10.87
CA THR A 113 -0.18 -8.90 -10.11
C THR A 113 -0.47 -10.21 -10.81
N GLU A 114 -0.42 -11.31 -10.07
CA GLU A 114 -1.02 -12.57 -10.49
C GLU A 114 -2.41 -12.73 -9.89
N LYS A 115 -3.31 -13.31 -10.69
CA LYS A 115 -4.63 -13.73 -10.24
C LYS A 115 -4.68 -15.25 -10.28
N LEU A 116 -4.88 -15.86 -9.11
CA LEU A 116 -5.06 -17.30 -9.00
C LEU A 116 -6.48 -17.71 -9.41
N LEU A 117 -6.63 -18.95 -9.87
CA LEU A 117 -7.93 -19.53 -10.20
C LEU A 117 -8.76 -19.76 -8.93
N THR A 118 -8.13 -20.35 -7.91
CA THR A 118 -8.74 -20.66 -6.62
C THR A 118 -8.10 -19.78 -5.54
N PRO A 119 -8.89 -19.16 -4.64
CA PRO A 119 -8.34 -18.46 -3.48
C PRO A 119 -7.49 -19.40 -2.61
N THR A 120 -6.33 -18.94 -2.18
CA THR A 120 -5.38 -19.74 -1.39
C THR A 120 -4.77 -18.93 -0.24
N GLN A 121 -4.24 -19.66 0.72
CA GLN A 121 -3.33 -19.18 1.77
C GLN A 121 -2.12 -20.11 1.91
N ASP A 122 -1.95 -21.01 0.94
CA ASP A 122 -0.79 -21.89 0.84
C ASP A 122 0.44 -21.06 0.46
N THR A 123 1.47 -21.16 1.28
CA THR A 123 2.72 -20.42 1.08
C THR A 123 3.36 -20.73 -0.28
N ARG A 124 3.24 -21.96 -0.78
CA ARG A 124 3.86 -22.40 -2.03
C ARG A 124 3.22 -21.73 -3.24
N ASP A 125 1.90 -21.71 -3.28
CA ASP A 125 1.13 -21.04 -4.35
C ASP A 125 1.43 -19.54 -4.38
N ILE A 126 1.48 -18.91 -3.20
CA ILE A 126 1.73 -17.48 -3.06
C ILE A 126 3.18 -17.13 -3.47
N ILE A 127 4.16 -17.93 -3.06
CA ILE A 127 5.56 -17.75 -3.47
C ILE A 127 5.72 -17.93 -4.98
N ALA A 128 5.09 -18.95 -5.57
CA ALA A 128 5.13 -19.19 -7.00
C ALA A 128 4.57 -17.98 -7.77
N ALA A 129 3.37 -17.52 -7.39
CA ALA A 129 2.74 -16.35 -7.97
C ALA A 129 3.58 -15.06 -7.82
N ALA A 130 4.13 -14.83 -6.62
CA ALA A 130 4.98 -13.67 -6.37
C ALA A 130 6.27 -13.70 -7.19
N THR A 131 6.87 -14.88 -7.38
CA THR A 131 8.08 -15.05 -8.19
C THR A 131 7.79 -14.77 -9.67
N THR A 132 6.70 -15.30 -10.22
CA THR A 132 6.25 -14.98 -11.59
C THR A 132 5.99 -13.48 -11.76
N ALA A 133 5.35 -12.84 -10.77
CA ALA A 133 5.13 -11.39 -10.82
C ALA A 133 6.45 -10.61 -10.83
N LEU A 134 7.43 -11.02 -10.00
CA LEU A 134 8.75 -10.41 -9.94
C LEU A 134 9.47 -10.47 -11.29
N GLU A 135 9.44 -11.62 -11.96
CA GLU A 135 10.10 -11.81 -13.26
C GLU A 135 9.60 -10.83 -14.32
N ARG A 136 8.31 -10.47 -14.30
CA ARG A 136 7.72 -9.52 -15.26
C ARG A 136 8.15 -8.07 -15.04
N ILE A 137 8.51 -7.70 -13.82
CA ILE A 137 8.77 -6.29 -13.45
C ILE A 137 10.23 -6.02 -13.12
N ARG A 138 11.05 -7.04 -12.94
CA ARG A 138 12.49 -6.83 -12.77
C ARG A 138 13.09 -6.37 -14.09
N LYS A 139 14.05 -5.45 -13.99
CA LYS A 139 14.90 -5.00 -15.06
C LYS A 139 16.35 -5.06 -14.62
N ASP A 140 17.19 -5.55 -15.53
CA ASP A 140 18.64 -5.51 -15.35
C ASP A 140 19.17 -4.08 -15.21
N GLY A 141 20.31 -3.95 -14.55
CA GLY A 141 20.98 -2.66 -14.34
C GLY A 141 20.37 -1.76 -13.26
N HIS A 142 19.19 -2.08 -12.72
CA HIS A 142 18.59 -1.32 -11.62
C HIS A 142 19.03 -1.81 -10.24
N ARG A 143 19.18 -0.86 -9.31
CA ARG A 143 19.49 -1.10 -7.90
C ARG A 143 18.26 -0.85 -7.04
N TYR A 144 17.53 -1.91 -6.75
CA TYR A 144 16.28 -1.85 -6.00
C TYR A 144 16.52 -1.49 -4.55
N ALA A 145 15.74 -0.53 -4.05
CA ALA A 145 15.83 -0.02 -2.69
C ALA A 145 14.66 -0.50 -1.82
N LYS A 146 13.58 -1.02 -2.43
CA LYS A 146 12.42 -1.53 -1.71
C LYS A 146 11.69 -2.60 -2.51
N ALA A 147 11.15 -3.58 -1.80
CA ALA A 147 10.12 -4.50 -2.24
C ALA A 147 9.00 -4.61 -1.20
#